data_AF-A0A9J6RFR8-F1
#
_entry.id   AF-A0A9J6RFR8-F1
#
_cell.length_a   1.000
_cell.length_b   1.000
_cell.length_c   1.000
_cell.angle_alpha   90.00
_cell.angle_beta   90.00
_cell.angle_gamma   90.00
#
_symmetry.space_group_name_H-M   'P 1'
#
loop_
_entity.id
_entity.type
_entity.pdbx_description
1 polymer ?
#
loop_
_entity_poly.entity_id
_entity_poly.type
_entity_poly.pdbx_seq_one_letter_code
_entity_poly.pdbx_strand_id
1 'polypeptide(L)'
;MKNESEKTLKKLHEQSSKINVKDYPSIHNIEVDEGISVLESCFSGEGRVNQKYAKETLISHKYAQDVRHFETNNTMLQDIREGKKIVFNNYKK
;
A
#
# COMPACT_ATOMS: atom_id res chain seq x y z
N MET A 1 -5.98 18.18 -9.57
CA MET A 1 -4.87 17.22 -9.41
C MET A 1 -3.69 17.70 -10.23
N LYS A 2 -2.47 17.79 -9.68
CA LYS A 2 -1.27 18.13 -10.47
C LYS A 2 -0.90 16.92 -11.33
N ASN A 3 -0.63 17.13 -12.61
CA ASN A 3 -0.11 16.08 -13.49
C ASN A 3 1.32 15.73 -13.06
N GLU A 4 1.58 14.44 -12.88
CA GLU A 4 2.92 13.95 -12.52
C GLU A 4 3.87 14.05 -13.72
N SER A 5 5.16 14.27 -13.44
CA SER A 5 6.17 14.29 -14.49
C SER A 5 6.34 12.90 -15.11
N GLU A 6 6.71 12.84 -16.39
CA GLU A 6 6.97 11.60 -17.12
C GLU A 6 8.01 10.71 -16.42
N LYS A 7 9.01 11.34 -15.76
CA LYS A 7 10.01 10.67 -14.94
C LYS A 7 9.41 10.03 -13.68
N THR A 8 8.47 10.71 -13.02
CA THR A 8 7.74 10.16 -11.86
C THR A 8 6.88 8.98 -12.30
N LEU A 9 6.14 9.12 -13.40
CA LEU A 9 5.28 8.07 -13.94
C LEU A 9 6.08 6.81 -14.30
N LYS A 10 7.25 6.98 -14.93
CA LYS A 10 8.14 5.86 -15.24
C LYS A 10 8.62 5.13 -13.99
N LYS A 11 9.06 5.87 -12.95
CA LYS A 11 9.47 5.27 -11.67
C LYS A 11 8.34 4.56 -10.93
N LEU A 12 7.12 5.12 -10.99
CA LEU A 12 5.91 4.47 -10.45
C LEU A 12 5.64 3.15 -11.19
N HIS A 13 5.74 3.15 -12.53
CA HIS A 13 5.55 1.96 -13.33
C HIS A 13 6.61 0.88 -13.04
N GLU A 14 7.88 1.29 -12.85
CA GLU A 14 8.97 0.40 -12.42
C GLU A 14 8.78 -0.17 -11.00
N GLN A 15 8.08 0.54 -10.11
CA GLN A 15 7.70 -0.03 -8.81
C GLN A 15 6.48 -0.94 -8.94
N SER A 16 5.53 -0.63 -9.83
CA SER A 16 4.34 -1.45 -10.06
C SER A 16 4.68 -2.90 -10.41
N SER A 17 5.76 -3.15 -11.15
CA SER A 17 6.22 -4.52 -11.47
C SER A 17 6.80 -5.26 -10.27
N LYS A 18 7.38 -4.54 -9.29
CA LYS A 18 7.87 -5.09 -8.01
C LYS A 18 6.75 -5.26 -6.98
N ILE A 19 5.66 -4.53 -7.13
CA ILE A 19 4.43 -4.74 -6.37
C ILE A 19 3.69 -5.98 -6.92
N ASN A 20 3.83 -6.29 -8.21
CA ASN A 20 3.23 -7.47 -8.84
C ASN A 20 3.91 -8.82 -8.48
N VAL A 21 4.66 -8.85 -7.38
CA VAL A 21 5.27 -10.06 -6.83
C VAL A 21 4.17 -10.86 -6.12
N LYS A 22 4.06 -12.15 -6.40
CA LYS A 22 3.03 -13.04 -5.85
C LYS A 22 3.14 -13.29 -4.34
N ASP A 23 4.22 -12.81 -3.72
CA ASP A 23 4.53 -12.97 -2.30
C ASP A 23 4.05 -11.71 -1.54
N TYR A 24 2.73 -11.57 -1.40
CA TYR A 24 2.14 -10.59 -0.49
C TYR A 24 2.17 -11.15 0.95
N PRO A 25 2.18 -10.30 1.98
CA PRO A 25 1.86 -10.73 3.33
C PRO A 25 0.54 -11.50 3.32
N SER A 26 0.53 -12.70 3.92
CA SER A 26 -0.71 -13.45 4.06
C SER A 26 -1.69 -12.63 4.90
N ILE A 27 -2.88 -12.40 4.34
CA ILE A 27 -4.02 -11.81 5.04
C ILE A 27 -5.07 -12.91 5.16
N HIS A 28 -5.39 -13.29 6.39
CA HIS A 28 -6.46 -14.23 6.68
C HIS A 28 -7.83 -13.55 6.55
N ASN A 29 -8.88 -14.31 6.21
CA ASN A 29 -10.23 -13.75 6.04
C ASN A 29 -10.74 -13.04 7.30
N ILE A 30 -10.37 -13.53 8.48
CA ILE A 30 -10.73 -12.89 9.76
C ILE A 30 -10.15 -11.47 9.87
N GLU A 31 -8.91 -11.26 9.40
CA GLU A 31 -8.28 -9.94 9.37
C GLU A 31 -8.96 -9.02 8.35
N VAL A 32 -9.50 -9.59 7.26
CA VAL A 32 -10.28 -8.81 6.28
C VAL A 32 -11.59 -8.30 6.91
N ASP A 33 -12.30 -9.13 7.66
CA ASP A 33 -13.57 -8.75 8.31
C ASP A 33 -13.34 -7.69 9.39
N GLU A 34 -12.25 -7.80 10.15
CA GLU A 34 -11.80 -6.76 11.09
C GLU A 34 -11.45 -5.46 10.35
N GLY A 35 -10.71 -5.55 9.24
CA GLY A 35 -10.36 -4.39 8.41
C GLY A 35 -11.56 -3.70 7.78
N ILE A 36 -12.59 -4.45 7.36
CA ILE A 36 -13.87 -3.89 6.91
C ILE A 36 -14.49 -3.06 8.03
N SER A 37 -14.59 -3.62 9.24
CA SER A 37 -15.21 -2.94 10.39
C SER A 37 -14.46 -1.64 10.74
N VAL A 38 -13.13 -1.66 10.69
CA VAL A 38 -12.30 -0.47 10.92
C VAL A 38 -12.52 0.58 9.81
N LEU A 39 -12.49 0.17 8.54
CA LEU A 39 -12.70 1.08 7.41
C LEU A 39 -14.09 1.72 7.44
N GLU A 40 -15.14 0.93 7.73
CA GLU A 40 -16.50 1.44 7.89
C GLU A 40 -16.63 2.41 9.06
N SER A 41 -15.89 2.19 10.15
CA SER A 41 -15.85 3.14 11.28
C SER A 41 -15.18 4.47 10.91
N CYS A 42 -14.13 4.43 10.09
CA CYS A 42 -13.42 5.62 9.62
C CYS A 42 -14.24 6.44 8.62
N PHE A 43 -15.05 5.78 7.80
CA PHE A 43 -15.92 6.38 6.78
C PHE A 43 -17.39 6.23 7.18
N SER A 44 -17.70 6.54 8.44
CA SER A 44 -19.04 6.36 9.00
C SER A 44 -20.10 7.07 8.14
N GLY A 45 -21.09 6.31 7.64
CA GLY A 45 -22.17 6.85 6.82
C GLY A 45 -21.99 6.69 5.31
N GLU A 46 -20.84 6.21 4.83
CA GLU A 46 -20.62 5.96 3.39
C GLU A 46 -21.06 4.56 2.90
N GLY A 47 -21.58 3.74 3.82
CA GLY A 47 -22.12 2.42 3.50
C GLY A 47 -21.12 1.29 3.72
N ARG A 48 -21.34 0.15 3.06
CA ARG A 48 -20.54 -1.06 3.26
C ARG A 48 -19.24 -1.05 2.47
N VAL A 49 -18.15 -1.44 3.11
CA VAL A 49 -16.85 -1.56 2.47
C VAL A 49 -16.77 -2.86 1.66
N ASN A 50 -16.24 -2.76 0.44
CA ASN A 50 -16.02 -3.94 -0.41
C ASN A 50 -14.87 -4.80 0.13
N GLN A 51 -15.08 -6.12 0.23
CA GLN A 51 -14.10 -7.06 0.77
C GLN A 51 -12.76 -7.06 0.00
N LYS A 52 -12.79 -6.93 -1.33
CA LYS A 52 -11.57 -6.85 -2.15
C LYS A 52 -10.78 -5.58 -1.79
N TYR A 53 -11.47 -4.45 -1.67
CA TYR A 53 -10.85 -3.18 -1.28
C TYR A 53 -10.24 -3.25 0.13
N ALA A 54 -10.95 -3.82 1.10
CA ALA A 54 -10.43 -4.01 2.45
C ALA A 54 -9.17 -4.88 2.45
N LYS A 55 -9.17 -6.00 1.71
CA LYS A 55 -8.02 -6.89 1.58
C LYS A 55 -6.80 -6.19 0.98
N GLU A 56 -6.98 -5.47 -0.13
CA GLU A 56 -5.88 -4.73 -0.78
C GLU A 56 -5.33 -3.60 0.12
N THR A 57 -6.21 -2.94 0.87
CA THR A 57 -5.83 -1.90 1.85
C THR A 57 -5.00 -2.49 3.00
N LEU A 58 -5.40 -3.65 3.54
CA LEU A 58 -4.66 -4.33 4.60
C LEU A 58 -3.29 -4.83 4.13
N ILE A 59 -3.19 -5.38 2.91
CA ILE A 59 -1.90 -5.76 2.31
C ILE A 59 -0.98 -4.54 2.24
N SER A 60 -1.51 -3.41 1.79
CA SER A 60 -0.76 -2.16 1.69
C SER A 60 -0.34 -1.63 3.06
N HIS A 61 -1.21 -1.74 4.06
CA HIS A 61 -0.92 -1.33 5.43
C HIS A 61 0.17 -2.19 6.08
N LYS A 62 0.06 -3.53 6.00
CA LYS A 62 1.09 -4.45 6.50
C LYS A 62 2.44 -4.18 5.84
N TYR A 63 2.45 -4.03 4.52
CA TYR A 63 3.66 -3.65 3.79
C TYR A 63 4.27 -2.33 4.31
N ALA A 64 3.45 -1.29 4.53
CA ALA A 64 3.93 -0.01 5.03
C ALA A 64 4.51 -0.09 6.46
N GLN A 65 3.91 -0.93 7.32
CA GLN A 65 4.44 -1.21 8.66
C GLN A 65 5.78 -1.94 8.58
N ASP A 66 5.87 -2.98 7.76
CA ASP A 66 7.08 -3.80 7.61
C ASP A 66 8.26 -3.01 7.04
N VAL A 67 7.99 -2.12 6.08
CA VAL A 67 9.00 -1.24 5.47
C VAL A 67 9.23 0.02 6.32
N ARG A 68 8.57 0.14 7.48
CA ARG A 68 8.72 1.25 8.44
C ARG A 68 8.46 2.62 7.83
N HIS A 69 7.53 2.72 6.87
CA HIS A 69 7.11 4.01 6.31
C HIS A 69 6.55 4.97 7.37
N PHE A 70 6.08 4.43 8.50
CA PHE A 70 5.64 5.22 9.65
C PHE A 70 6.77 6.07 10.28
N GLU A 71 8.05 5.73 10.06
CA GLU A 71 9.18 6.46 10.63
C GLU A 71 9.56 7.70 9.83
N THR A 72 9.32 7.64 8.51
CA THR A 72 9.59 8.77 7.61
C THR A 72 8.37 9.65 7.42
N ASN A 73 7.18 9.18 7.82
CA ASN A 73 5.87 9.79 7.59
C ASN A 73 5.62 10.16 6.11
N ASN A 74 6.36 9.51 5.20
CA ASN A 74 6.35 9.76 3.78
C ASN A 74 5.56 8.65 3.06
N THR A 75 4.69 9.08 2.15
CA THR A 75 4.10 8.21 1.15
C THR A 75 5.16 7.73 0.16
N MET A 76 4.97 6.55 -0.42
CA MET A 76 5.83 6.06 -1.52
C MET A 76 5.93 7.09 -2.67
N LEU A 77 4.85 7.84 -2.93
CA LEU A 77 4.85 8.91 -3.93
C LEU A 77 5.80 10.07 -3.54
N GLN A 78 5.85 10.46 -2.26
CA GLN A 78 6.80 11.46 -1.76
C GLN A 78 8.24 10.96 -1.89
N ASP A 79 8.50 9.70 -1.57
CA ASP A 79 9.85 9.12 -1.70
C ASP A 79 10.31 9.07 -3.17
N ILE A 80 9.42 8.78 -4.12
CA ILE A 80 9.73 8.84 -5.56
C ILE A 80 10.05 10.28 -5.99
N ARG A 81 9.25 11.25 -5.55
CA ARG A 81 9.45 12.69 -5.84
C ARG A 81 10.78 13.19 -5.29
N GLU A 82 11.15 12.76 -4.09
CA GLU A 82 12.40 13.12 -3.41
C GLU A 82 13.61 12.33 -3.93
N GLY A 83 13.40 11.39 -4.86
CA GLY A 83 14.49 10.59 -5.42
C GLY A 83 15.09 9.57 -4.44
N LYS A 84 14.38 9.26 -3.35
CA LYS A 84 14.80 8.27 -2.36
C LYS A 84 14.84 6.86 -2.99
N LYS A 85 15.78 6.06 -2.52
CA LYS A 85 15.92 4.66 -2.94
C LYS A 85 14.81 3.83 -2.30
N ILE A 86 13.90 3.31 -3.13
CA ILE A 86 12.87 2.37 -2.66
C ILE A 86 13.46 0.97 -2.66
N VAL A 87 13.60 0.39 -1.47
CA VAL A 87 14.06 -0.98 -1.28
C VAL A 87 12.85 -1.85 -0.96
N PHE A 88 12.51 -2.74 -1.88
CA PHE A 88 11.63 -3.87 -1.57
C PHE A 88 12.54 -4.97 -1.02
N ASN A 89 12.46 -5.23 0.28
CA ASN A 89 13.13 -6.40 0.84
C ASN A 89 12.46 -7.62 0.21
N ASN A 90 13.20 -8.36 -0.63
CA ASN A 90 12.73 -9.62 -1.16
C ASN A 90 12.54 -10.57 0.03
N TYR A 91 11.30 -10.89 0.35
CA TYR A 91 10.97 -11.88 1.37
C TYR A 91 11.10 -13.29 0.79
N LYS A 92 12.35 -13.72 0.54
CA LYS A 92 12.73 -15.13 0.48
C LYS A 92 14.06 -15.34 1.16
N LYS A 93 14.05 -16.06 2.28
CA LYS A 93 14.99 -17.15 2.52
C LYS A 93 14.22 -18.44 2.41
#